data_AF-A0A9D3YHW6-F1
#
_entry.id   AF-A0A9D3YHW6-F1
#
_cell.length_a   1.000
_cell.length_b   1.000
_cell.length_c   1.000
_cell.angle_alpha   90.00
_cell.angle_beta   90.00
_cell.angle_gamma   90.00
#
_symmetry.space_group_name_H-M   'P 1'
#
loop_
_entity.id
_entity.type
_entity.pdbx_description
1 polymer ?
#
loop_
_entity_poly.entity_id
_entity_poly.type
_entity_poly.pdbx_seq_one_letter_code
_entity_poly.pdbx_strand_id
1 'polypeptide(L)'
;MLVFYVYRQKYGRSNCRMFVLCLSLIGLIACAIAVPFECITLLREYKFERSWACKASVILNTWPTLTAGVLLLCIAVDRYRKVCRPFCWQISRKESIIMCVCSIVIGLAFSWISPVIYGIQRSQHRK
;
A
#
# COMPACT_ATOMS: atom_id res chain seq x y z
N MET A 1 6.49 -3.96 -12.47
CA MET A 1 6.34 -3.42 -13.85
C MET A 1 5.74 -4.43 -14.83
N LEU A 2 6.33 -5.63 -14.99
CA LEU A 2 5.83 -6.68 -15.88
C LEU A 2 4.36 -7.06 -15.66
N VAL A 3 3.93 -7.12 -14.40
CA VAL A 3 2.55 -7.45 -14.00
C VAL A 3 1.55 -6.41 -14.52
N PHE A 4 1.89 -5.13 -14.52
CA PHE A 4 1.01 -4.06 -14.97
C PHE A 4 0.77 -4.14 -16.47
N TYR A 5 1.85 -4.35 -17.23
CA TYR A 5 1.84 -4.46 -18.68
C TYR A 5 1.11 -5.73 -19.16
N VAL A 6 1.45 -6.89 -18.57
CA VAL A 6 0.84 -8.20 -18.90
C VAL A 6 -0.64 -8.21 -18.56
N TYR A 7 -1.02 -7.70 -17.39
CA TYR A 7 -2.44 -7.60 -17.07
C TYR A 7 -3.12 -6.64 -18.06
N ARG A 8 -2.55 -5.47 -18.39
CA ARG A 8 -3.13 -4.51 -19.37
C ARG A 8 -3.57 -5.18 -20.67
N GLN A 9 -2.74 -6.08 -21.19
CA GLN A 9 -2.84 -6.59 -22.55
C GLN A 9 -3.61 -7.92 -22.71
N LYS A 10 -3.67 -8.79 -21.69
CA LYS A 10 -4.02 -10.22 -21.92
C LYS A 10 -5.27 -10.81 -21.25
N TYR A 11 -5.92 -10.17 -20.28
CA TYR A 11 -7.01 -10.81 -19.49
C TYR A 11 -8.35 -10.07 -19.49
N GLY A 12 -9.47 -10.76 -19.72
CA GLY A 12 -10.83 -10.20 -19.71
C GLY A 12 -11.25 -9.51 -18.38
N ARG A 13 -12.32 -8.70 -18.43
CA ARG A 13 -12.79 -7.81 -17.35
C ARG A 13 -13.23 -8.57 -16.09
N SER A 14 -12.35 -8.71 -15.09
CA SER A 14 -12.70 -9.27 -13.76
C SER A 14 -12.21 -8.36 -12.62
N ASN A 15 -13.02 -8.20 -11.58
CA ASN A 15 -12.76 -7.31 -10.44
C ASN A 15 -11.41 -7.60 -9.75
N CYS A 16 -11.00 -8.87 -9.63
CA CYS A 16 -9.69 -9.22 -9.03
C CYS A 16 -8.49 -8.59 -9.75
N ARG A 17 -8.58 -8.39 -11.06
CA ARG A 17 -7.51 -7.77 -11.82
C ARG A 17 -7.30 -6.30 -11.39
N MET A 18 -8.38 -5.58 -11.10
CA MET A 18 -8.26 -4.20 -10.62
C MET A 18 -7.57 -4.15 -9.26
N PHE A 19 -7.92 -5.06 -8.33
CA PHE A 19 -7.25 -5.14 -7.02
C PHE A 19 -5.75 -5.43 -7.15
N VAL A 20 -5.36 -6.42 -7.95
CA VAL A 20 -3.94 -6.78 -8.16
C VAL A 20 -3.17 -5.67 -8.89
N LEU A 21 -3.81 -4.98 -9.83
CA LEU A 21 -3.22 -3.81 -10.50
C LEU A 21 -3.00 -2.67 -9.50
N CYS A 22 -4.02 -2.29 -8.71
CA CYS A 22 -3.88 -1.28 -7.67
C CYS A 22 -2.77 -1.63 -6.68
N LEU A 23 -2.71 -2.88 -6.22
CA LEU A 23 -1.65 -3.37 -5.34
C LEU A 23 -0.26 -3.20 -5.97
N SER A 24 -0.11 -3.60 -7.23
CA SER A 24 1.15 -3.48 -7.97
C SER A 24 1.57 -2.03 -8.21
N LEU A 25 0.61 -1.13 -8.45
CA LEU A 25 0.83 0.32 -8.57
C LEU A 25 1.32 0.91 -7.26
N ILE A 26 0.64 0.61 -6.16
CA ILE A 26 0.98 1.11 -4.82
C ILE A 26 2.38 0.65 -4.44
N GLY A 27 2.71 -0.64 -4.64
CA GLY A 27 4.05 -1.16 -4.39
C GLY A 27 5.13 -0.48 -5.24
N LEU A 28 4.83 -0.20 -6.52
CA LEU A 28 5.75 0.53 -7.39
C LEU A 28 5.99 1.96 -6.94
N ILE A 29 4.92 2.69 -6.61
CA ILE A 29 5.02 4.07 -6.13
C ILE A 29 5.81 4.09 -4.82
N ALA A 30 5.51 3.17 -3.91
CA ALA A 30 6.21 3.06 -2.64
C ALA A 30 7.70 2.77 -2.81
N CYS A 31 8.09 1.75 -3.61
CA CYS A 31 9.50 1.46 -3.86
C CYS A 31 10.19 2.58 -4.64
N ALA A 32 9.50 3.21 -5.60
CA ALA A 32 10.04 4.33 -6.37
C ALA A 32 10.29 5.57 -5.52
N ILE A 33 9.61 5.73 -4.38
CA ILE A 33 9.87 6.80 -3.41
C ILE A 33 10.89 6.33 -2.36
N ALA A 34 10.78 5.09 -1.87
CA ALA A 34 11.68 4.55 -0.86
C ALA A 34 13.14 4.50 -1.34
N VAL A 35 13.39 4.03 -2.58
CA VAL A 35 14.75 3.94 -3.13
C VAL A 35 15.47 5.29 -3.21
N PRO A 36 14.92 6.35 -3.84
CA PRO A 36 15.59 7.65 -3.87
C PRO A 36 15.67 8.27 -2.48
N PHE A 37 14.72 7.98 -1.59
CA PHE A 37 14.75 8.43 -0.22
C PHE A 37 15.95 7.86 0.56
N GLU A 38 16.16 6.55 0.46
CA GLU A 38 17.31 5.86 1.04
C GLU A 38 18.60 6.33 0.37
N CYS A 39 18.64 6.49 -0.96
CA CYS A 39 19.80 7.05 -1.66
C CYS A 39 20.15 8.48 -1.20
N ILE A 40 19.16 9.37 -1.04
CA ILE A 40 19.40 10.74 -0.54
C ILE A 40 19.88 10.70 0.91
N THR A 41 19.35 9.77 1.71
CA THR A 41 19.80 9.57 3.09
C THR A 41 21.27 9.14 3.09
N LEU A 42 21.62 8.06 2.37
CA LEU A 42 22.98 7.53 2.22
C LEU A 42 23.98 8.56 1.67
N LEU A 43 23.60 9.31 0.63
CA LEU A 43 24.45 10.34 0.03
C LEU A 43 24.64 11.57 0.94
N ARG A 44 23.74 11.77 1.91
CA ARG A 44 23.71 12.95 2.79
C ARG A 44 23.99 12.57 4.26
N GLU A 45 24.45 11.34 4.53
CA GLU A 45 24.78 10.82 5.88
C GLU A 45 25.89 11.57 6.61
N TYR A 46 26.48 12.62 6.03
CA TYR A 46 27.40 13.49 6.77
C TYR A 46 26.74 14.62 7.59
N LYS A 47 25.42 14.86 7.49
CA LYS A 47 24.71 15.85 8.35
C LYS A 47 23.34 15.36 8.82
N PHE A 48 23.37 14.48 9.82
CA PHE A 48 22.21 14.00 10.58
C PHE A 48 21.66 15.12 11.50
N GLU A 49 20.73 15.94 11.00
CA GLU A 49 20.02 16.90 11.88
C GLU A 49 18.52 17.06 11.55
N ARG A 50 18.00 16.33 10.57
CA ARG A 50 16.64 16.58 10.09
C ARG A 50 15.68 15.44 10.41
N SER A 51 14.96 15.60 11.53
CA SER A 51 13.92 14.69 12.04
C SER A 51 12.82 14.35 11.01
N TRP A 52 12.65 15.16 9.96
CA TRP A 52 11.68 14.89 8.90
C TRP A 52 12.04 13.65 8.07
N ALA A 53 13.33 13.38 7.85
CA ALA A 53 13.73 12.34 6.92
C ALA A 53 13.46 10.94 7.52
N CYS A 54 13.86 10.75 8.78
CA CYS A 54 13.54 9.54 9.54
C CYS A 54 12.03 9.28 9.63
N LYS A 55 11.22 10.33 9.81
CA LYS A 55 9.76 10.18 9.86
C LYS A 55 9.20 9.75 8.50
N ALA A 56 9.71 10.30 7.41
CA ALA A 56 9.28 9.96 6.06
C ALA A 56 9.57 8.49 5.69
N SER A 57 10.76 7.95 6.01
CA SER A 57 11.07 6.52 5.75
C SER A 57 10.09 5.56 6.41
N VAL A 58 9.67 5.85 7.65
CA VAL A 58 8.72 5.02 8.40
C VAL A 58 7.33 5.10 7.77
N ILE A 59 6.84 6.32 7.50
CA ILE A 59 5.54 6.55 6.85
C ILE A 59 5.47 5.81 5.51
N LEU A 60 6.51 5.93 4.69
CA LEU A 60 6.60 5.36 3.34
C LEU A 60 6.70 3.83 3.33
N ASN A 61 7.16 3.20 4.40
CA ASN A 61 7.18 1.73 4.52
C ASN A 61 5.88 1.18 5.12
N THR A 62 5.33 1.86 6.14
CA THR A 62 4.13 1.40 6.83
C THR A 62 2.88 1.52 5.95
N TRP A 63 2.76 2.61 5.17
CA TRP A 63 1.61 2.86 4.31
C TRP A 63 1.36 1.76 3.24
N PRO A 64 2.31 1.42 2.36
CA PRO A 64 2.14 0.37 1.35
C PRO A 64 1.90 -1.00 1.99
N THR A 65 2.50 -1.26 3.15
CA THR A 65 2.31 -2.52 3.88
C THR A 65 0.87 -2.66 4.39
N LEU A 66 0.32 -1.61 5.00
CA LEU A 66 -1.07 -1.59 5.48
C LEU A 66 -2.07 -1.66 4.33
N THR A 67 -1.88 -0.84 3.30
CA THR A 67 -2.76 -0.85 2.12
C THR A 67 -2.72 -2.20 1.40
N ALA A 68 -1.54 -2.83 1.29
CA ALA A 68 -1.40 -4.17 0.74
C ALA A 68 -2.13 -5.24 1.56
N GLY A 69 -2.01 -5.20 2.89
CA GLY A 69 -2.71 -6.12 3.78
C GLY A 69 -4.23 -6.03 3.64
N VAL A 70 -4.78 -4.81 3.63
CA VAL A 70 -6.22 -4.58 3.45
C VAL A 70 -6.68 -5.03 2.06
N LEU A 71 -5.93 -4.70 1.01
CA LEU A 71 -6.23 -5.15 -0.36
C LEU A 71 -6.24 -6.68 -0.47
N LEU A 72 -5.28 -7.37 0.14
CA LEU A 72 -5.24 -8.83 0.17
C LEU A 72 -6.45 -9.43 0.90
N LEU A 73 -6.86 -8.82 2.01
CA LEU A 73 -8.07 -9.23 2.74
C LEU A 73 -9.32 -9.05 1.87
N CYS A 74 -9.46 -7.91 1.18
CA CYS A 74 -10.56 -7.67 0.24
C CYS A 74 -10.58 -8.69 -0.91
N ILE A 75 -9.41 -9.03 -1.46
CA ILE A 75 -9.29 -10.07 -2.49
C ILE A 75 -9.72 -11.43 -1.94
N ALA A 76 -9.27 -11.79 -0.73
CA ALA A 76 -9.65 -13.05 -0.09
C ALA A 76 -11.16 -13.15 0.12
N VAL A 77 -11.80 -12.06 0.56
CA VAL A 77 -13.26 -11.99 0.71
C VAL A 77 -13.99 -12.10 -0.64
N ASP A 78 -13.53 -11.41 -1.69
CA ASP A 78 -14.11 -11.54 -3.05
C ASP A 78 -14.05 -12.99 -3.55
N ARG A 79 -12.88 -13.62 -3.39
CA ARG A 79 -12.66 -15.02 -3.78
C ARG A 79 -13.54 -15.97 -2.98
N TYR A 80 -13.59 -15.79 -1.66
CA TYR A 80 -14.41 -16.61 -0.77
C TYR A 80 -15.91 -16.51 -1.12
N ARG A 81 -16.43 -15.29 -1.36
CA ARG A 81 -17.83 -15.10 -1.77
C ARG A 81 -18.12 -15.74 -3.13
N LYS A 82 -17.21 -15.65 -4.10
CA LYS A 82 -17.38 -16.32 -5.41
C LYS A 82 -17.42 -17.84 -5.31
N VAL A 83 -16.61 -18.44 -4.44
CA VAL A 83 -16.52 -19.90 -4.29
C VAL A 83 -17.70 -20.43 -3.45
N CYS A 84 -18.01 -19.80 -2.32
CA CYS A 84 -19.02 -20.31 -1.38
C CYS A 84 -20.45 -19.81 -1.65
N ARG A 85 -20.62 -18.74 -2.45
CA ARG A 85 -21.94 -18.12 -2.73
C ARG A 85 -22.07 -17.69 -4.21
N PRO A 86 -22.01 -18.63 -5.18
CA PRO A 86 -22.09 -18.29 -6.60
C PRO A 86 -23.44 -17.71 -7.04
N PHE A 87 -24.52 -17.96 -6.28
CA PHE A 87 -25.89 -17.47 -6.56
C PHE A 87 -26.29 -16.18 -5.83
N CYS A 88 -25.43 -15.62 -4.99
CA CYS A 88 -25.71 -14.36 -4.28
C CYS A 88 -25.27 -13.13 -5.10
N TRP A 89 -25.74 -11.95 -4.67
CA TRP A 89 -25.43 -10.66 -5.29
C TRP A 89 -23.93 -10.48 -5.53
N GLN A 90 -23.55 -10.48 -6.81
CA GLN A 90 -22.16 -10.42 -7.23
C GLN A 90 -21.67 -8.98 -7.16
N ILE A 91 -20.48 -8.77 -6.58
CA ILE A 91 -19.84 -7.45 -6.46
C ILE A 91 -19.81 -6.78 -7.84
N SER A 92 -20.57 -5.69 -7.95
CA SER A 92 -20.58 -4.86 -9.13
C SER A 92 -19.26 -4.12 -9.28
N ARG A 93 -18.93 -3.74 -10.51
CA ARG A 93 -17.67 -3.07 -10.87
C ARG A 93 -17.43 -1.79 -10.07
N LYS A 94 -18.50 -1.10 -9.68
CA LYS A 94 -18.48 0.13 -8.89
C LYS A 94 -18.03 -0.14 -7.45
N GLU A 95 -18.55 -1.21 -6.84
CA GLU A 95 -18.22 -1.62 -5.47
C GLU A 95 -16.74 -1.99 -5.31
N SER A 96 -16.15 -2.66 -6.31
CA SER A 96 -14.71 -2.97 -6.27
C SER A 96 -13.82 -1.73 -6.30
N ILE A 97 -14.23 -0.69 -7.04
CA ILE A 97 -13.51 0.58 -7.08
C ILE A 97 -13.63 1.28 -5.73
N ILE A 98 -14.84 1.31 -5.16
CA ILE A 98 -15.08 1.89 -3.82
C ILE A 98 -14.21 1.17 -2.78
N MET A 99 -14.17 -0.17 -2.77
CA MET A 99 -13.31 -0.94 -1.85
C MET A 99 -11.82 -0.65 -2.03
N CYS A 100 -11.31 -0.54 -3.27
CA CYS A 100 -9.93 -0.13 -3.52
C CYS A 100 -9.64 1.27 -2.96
N VAL A 101 -10.52 2.24 -3.23
CA VAL A 101 -10.36 3.62 -2.76
C VAL A 101 -10.42 3.67 -1.23
N CYS A 102 -11.37 2.98 -0.61
CA CYS A 102 -11.46 2.87 0.85
C CYS A 102 -10.18 2.28 1.45
N SER A 103 -9.61 1.23 0.84
CA SER A 103 -8.36 0.62 1.32
C SER A 103 -7.19 1.60 1.31
N ILE A 104 -7.09 2.42 0.26
CA ILE A 104 -6.07 3.47 0.14
C ILE A 104 -6.29 4.56 1.20
N VAL A 105 -7.54 5.02 1.37
CA VAL A 105 -7.90 6.06 2.35
C VAL A 105 -7.64 5.60 3.78
N ILE A 106 -8.02 4.37 4.12
CA ILE A 106 -7.76 3.78 5.44
C ILE A 106 -6.25 3.68 5.69
N GLY A 107 -5.49 3.22 4.69
CA GLY A 107 -4.05 3.18 4.77
C GLY A 107 -3.42 4.55 4.99
N LEU A 108 -3.90 5.58 4.28
CA LEU A 108 -3.42 6.96 4.45
C LEU A 108 -3.76 7.52 5.84
N ALA A 109 -4.98 7.28 6.33
CA ALA A 109 -5.41 7.71 7.66
C ALA A 109 -4.57 7.05 8.77
N PHE A 110 -4.29 5.75 8.65
CA PHE A 110 -3.39 5.05 9.57
C PHE A 110 -1.95 5.53 9.44
N SER A 111 -1.49 5.76 8.20
CA SER A 111 -0.15 6.27 7.93
C SER A 111 0.06 7.65 8.55
N TRP A 112 -0.97 8.48 8.61
CA TRP A 112 -0.95 9.77 9.31
C TRP A 112 -0.83 9.62 10.84
N ILE A 113 -1.40 8.57 11.42
CA ILE A 113 -1.32 8.27 12.87
C ILE A 113 0.06 7.71 13.27
N SER A 114 0.69 6.91 12.41
CA SER A 114 1.97 6.24 12.70
C SER A 114 3.15 7.15 13.08
N PRO A 115 3.43 8.30 12.43
CA PRO A 115 4.57 9.15 12.78
C PRO A 115 4.43 9.81 14.15
N VAL A 116 3.21 9.92 14.70
CA VAL A 116 2.98 10.37 16.08
C VAL A 116 3.49 9.32 17.08
N ILE A 117 3.30 8.04 16.79
CA ILE A 117 3.67 6.91 17.66
C ILE A 117 5.16 6.53 17.50
N TYR A 118 5.67 6.50 16.27
CA TYR A 118 7.08 6.15 16.02
C TYR A 118 8.06 7.27 16.39
N GLY A 119 7.62 8.53 16.39
CA GLY A 119 8.41 9.65 16.91
C GLY A 119 8.81 9.50 18.37
N ILE A 120 8.09 8.67 19.13
CA ILE A 120 8.30 8.42 20.57
C ILE A 120 9.27 7.23 20.80
N GLN A 121 9.34 6.27 19.87
CA GLN A 121 10.13 5.03 20.01
C GLN A 121 11.64 5.24 19.78
N ARG A 122 12.07 6.10 18.85
CA ARG A 122 13.53 6.32 18.63
C ARG A 122 14.22 7.06 19.79
N SER A 123 13.48 7.74 20.66
CA SER A 123 14.00 8.30 21.92
C SER A 123 14.31 7.24 23.00
N GLN A 124 13.89 5.99 22.83
CA GLN A 124 14.17 4.91 23.80
C GLN A 124 15.42 4.09 23.47
N HIS A 125 15.85 3.99 22.21
CA HIS A 125 17.10 3.29 21.84
C HIS A 125 18.36 4.17 22.01
N ARG A 126 18.21 5.32 22.66
CA ARG A 126 19.29 6.23 23.08
C ARG A 126 19.24 6.45 24.60
N LYS A 127 18.98 5.39 25.34
CA LYS A 127 19.27 5.26 26.77
C LYS A 127 20.16 4.04 26.97
#